data_AF-A0A7Y4A4P3-F1
#
_entry.id   AF-A0A7Y4A4P3-F1
#
_cell.length_a   1.000
_cell.length_b   1.000
_cell.length_c   1.000
_cell.angle_alpha   90.00
_cell.angle_beta   90.00
_cell.angle_gamma   90.00
#
_symmetry.space_group_name_H-M   'P 1'
#
loop_
_entity.id
_entity.type
_entity.pdbx_description
1 polymer ?
#
loop_
_entity_poly.entity_id
_entity_poly.type
_entity_poly.pdbx_seq_one_letter_code
_entity_poly.pdbx_strand_id
1 'polypeptide(L)'
;MYIRIFITFFTLLMAQNSIAGEAKEVVDKKDTMQVHANKMESKIDQYIKYNEEIEKIRSEKAKLQEYLSLVKLKISVADEERKLKEKTQPKPKPLPVSEERSNTPTRPLAPRRKDTVPEVNIMSFAEVGNRINGVVMMDGVKYSLNKKITRAGKYTFKYGSGKLVVSTKDDTREIYVE
;
A
#
# COMPACT_ATOMS: atom_id res chain seq x y z
N MET A 1 -41.36 -28.67 68.96
CA MET A 1 -39.99 -28.12 69.05
C MET A 1 -39.16 -28.40 67.80
N TYR A 2 -39.09 -29.66 67.33
CA TYR A 2 -38.28 -30.07 66.16
C TYR A 2 -38.62 -29.39 64.82
N ILE A 3 -39.90 -29.12 64.55
CA ILE A 3 -40.33 -28.47 63.29
C ILE A 3 -39.75 -27.06 63.15
N ARG A 4 -39.68 -26.30 64.25
CA ARG A 4 -39.10 -24.95 64.23
C ARG A 4 -37.60 -24.98 63.97
N ILE A 5 -36.89 -25.94 64.58
CA ILE A 5 -35.44 -26.15 64.38
C ILE A 5 -35.17 -26.52 62.92
N PHE A 6 -35.98 -27.41 62.33
CA PHE A 6 -35.84 -27.83 60.94
C PHE A 6 -36.04 -26.67 59.96
N ILE A 7 -37.09 -25.85 60.16
CA ILE A 7 -37.36 -24.68 59.31
C ILE A 7 -36.20 -23.68 59.41
N THR A 8 -35.72 -23.37 60.61
CA THR A 8 -34.59 -22.44 60.78
C THR A 8 -33.31 -22.94 60.14
N PHE A 9 -33.04 -24.24 60.23
CA PHE A 9 -31.85 -24.85 59.63
C PHE A 9 -31.94 -24.85 58.10
N PHE A 10 -33.12 -25.16 57.56
CA PHE A 10 -33.37 -25.14 56.12
C PHE A 10 -33.25 -23.73 55.54
N THR A 11 -33.79 -22.70 56.22
CA THR A 11 -33.63 -21.31 55.78
C THR A 11 -32.18 -20.84 55.83
N LEU A 12 -31.41 -21.28 56.83
CA LEU A 12 -30.00 -20.94 56.95
C LEU A 12 -29.16 -21.59 55.83
N LEU A 13 -29.45 -22.86 55.51
CA LEU A 13 -28.80 -23.57 54.42
C LEU A 13 -29.08 -22.92 53.05
N MET A 14 -30.33 -22.53 52.80
CA MET A 14 -30.71 -21.83 51.57
C MET A 14 -30.07 -20.45 51.47
N ALA A 15 -29.99 -19.71 52.59
CA ALA A 15 -29.30 -18.42 52.63
C ALA A 15 -27.79 -18.57 52.34
N GLN A 16 -27.13 -19.58 52.90
CA GLN A 16 -25.72 -19.86 52.63
C GLN A 16 -25.47 -20.24 51.17
N ASN A 17 -26.34 -21.06 50.57
CA ASN A 17 -26.23 -21.42 49.15
C ASN A 17 -26.44 -20.22 48.21
N SER A 18 -27.37 -19.32 48.54
CA SER A 18 -27.60 -18.09 47.76
C SER A 18 -26.39 -17.17 47.82
N ILE A 19 -25.85 -16.92 49.01
CA ILE A 19 -24.68 -16.05 49.21
C ILE A 19 -23.42 -16.66 48.57
N ALA A 20 -23.23 -17.98 48.68
CA ALA A 20 -22.11 -18.67 48.04
C ALA A 20 -22.21 -18.64 46.51
N GLY A 21 -23.42 -18.73 45.95
CA GLY A 21 -23.68 -18.60 44.52
C GLY A 21 -23.33 -17.20 44.00
N GLU A 22 -23.81 -16.16 44.68
CA GLU A 22 -23.52 -14.75 44.34
C GLU A 22 -22.02 -14.43 44.48
N ALA A 23 -21.37 -14.91 45.54
CA ALA A 23 -19.94 -14.72 45.73
C ALA A 23 -19.11 -15.36 44.60
N LYS A 24 -19.49 -16.56 44.17
CA LYS A 24 -18.84 -17.25 43.05
C LYS A 24 -19.04 -16.50 41.74
N GLU A 25 -20.25 -16.01 41.48
CA GLU A 25 -20.55 -15.21 40.28
C GLU A 25 -19.74 -13.90 40.23
N VAL A 26 -19.55 -13.23 41.38
CA VAL A 26 -18.74 -12.02 41.47
C VAL A 26 -17.25 -12.32 41.22
N VAL A 27 -16.73 -13.45 41.73
CA VAL A 27 -15.34 -13.87 41.47
C VAL A 27 -15.14 -14.20 39.99
N ASP A 28 -16.05 -14.96 39.36
CA ASP A 28 -15.97 -15.29 37.94
C ASP A 28 -16.02 -14.02 37.05
N LYS A 29 -16.87 -13.04 37.41
CA LYS A 29 -16.91 -11.73 36.75
C LYS A 29 -15.61 -10.95 36.93
N LYS A 30 -15.01 -10.97 38.13
CA LYS A 30 -13.74 -10.31 38.39
C LYS A 30 -12.60 -10.93 37.58
N ASP A 31 -12.53 -12.25 37.51
CA ASP A 31 -11.49 -12.96 36.77
C ASP A 31 -11.60 -12.73 35.26
N THR A 32 -12.82 -12.76 34.72
CA THR A 32 -13.06 -12.42 33.30
C THR A 32 -12.70 -10.97 32.97
N MET A 33 -13.04 -10.03 33.86
CA MET A 33 -12.61 -8.62 33.71
C MET A 33 -11.09 -8.47 33.79
N GLN A 34 -10.42 -9.21 34.67
CA GLN A 34 -8.96 -9.18 34.79
C GLN A 34 -8.28 -9.70 33.52
N VAL A 35 -8.77 -10.81 32.95
CA VAL A 35 -8.26 -11.34 31.66
C VAL A 35 -8.46 -10.32 30.54
N HIS A 36 -9.60 -9.64 30.51
CA HIS A 36 -9.87 -8.59 29.53
C HIS A 36 -8.97 -7.36 29.71
N ALA A 37 -8.71 -6.94 30.95
CA ALA A 37 -7.80 -5.86 31.28
C ALA A 37 -6.37 -6.18 30.83
N ASN A 38 -5.85 -7.37 31.16
CA ASN A 38 -4.53 -7.81 30.72
C ASN A 38 -4.41 -7.87 29.18
N LYS A 39 -5.50 -8.26 28.49
CA LYS A 39 -5.56 -8.26 27.03
C LYS A 39 -5.56 -6.84 26.46
N MET A 40 -6.20 -5.88 27.13
CA MET A 40 -6.14 -4.47 26.74
C MET A 40 -4.74 -3.89 26.95
N GLU A 41 -4.09 -4.16 28.08
CA GLU A 41 -2.71 -3.72 28.35
C GLU A 41 -1.74 -4.23 27.27
N SER A 42 -1.83 -5.51 26.92
CA SER A 42 -1.00 -6.08 25.85
C SER A 42 -1.23 -5.38 24.49
N LYS A 43 -2.47 -5.00 24.17
CA LYS A 43 -2.75 -4.23 22.95
C LYS A 43 -2.17 -2.82 23.02
N ILE A 44 -2.25 -2.17 24.18
CA ILE A 44 -1.67 -0.83 24.40
C ILE A 44 -0.15 -0.89 24.17
N ASP A 45 0.54 -1.88 24.73
CA ASP A 45 1.98 -2.06 24.53
C ASP A 45 2.34 -2.30 23.06
N GLN A 46 1.52 -3.06 22.33
CA GLN A 46 1.68 -3.23 20.88
C GLN A 46 1.54 -1.90 20.13
N TYR A 47 0.53 -1.09 20.46
CA TYR A 47 0.36 0.23 19.84
C TYR A 47 1.51 1.18 20.15
N ILE A 48 2.08 1.14 21.36
CA ILE A 48 3.27 1.92 21.71
C ILE A 48 4.44 1.52 20.82
N LYS A 49 4.71 0.21 20.67
CA LYS A 49 5.78 -0.28 19.79
C LYS A 49 5.57 0.14 18.33
N TYR A 50 4.35 0.05 17.81
CA TYR A 50 4.06 0.51 16.44
C TYR A 50 4.29 2.01 16.27
N ASN A 51 3.98 2.82 17.28
CA ASN A 51 4.27 4.26 17.23
C ASN A 51 5.77 4.54 17.21
N GLU A 52 6.58 3.81 17.98
CA GLU A 52 8.05 3.92 17.94
C GLU A 52 8.61 3.55 16.56
N GLU A 53 8.08 2.49 15.92
CA GLU A 53 8.45 2.12 14.56
C GLU A 53 8.07 3.20 13.53
N ILE A 54 6.89 3.82 13.67
CA ILE A 54 6.46 4.93 12.82
C ILE A 54 7.42 6.13 12.95
N GLU A 55 7.86 6.46 14.16
CA GLU A 55 8.83 7.54 14.36
C GLU A 55 10.19 7.23 13.72
N LYS A 56 10.65 5.97 13.82
CA LYS A 56 11.87 5.53 13.09
C LYS A 56 11.70 5.72 11.58
N ILE A 57 10.59 5.26 11.00
CA ILE A 57 10.29 5.41 9.56
C ILE A 57 10.24 6.90 9.16
N ARG A 58 9.64 7.77 10.00
CA ARG A 58 9.61 9.21 9.74
C ARG A 58 11.02 9.81 9.72
N SER A 59 11.88 9.41 10.65
CA SER A 59 13.27 9.87 10.70
C SER A 59 14.08 9.43 9.48
N GLU A 60 13.92 8.18 9.02
CA GLU A 60 14.58 7.66 7.82
C GLU A 60 14.09 8.36 6.55
N LYS A 61 12.77 8.62 6.47
CA LYS A 61 12.19 9.39 5.36
C LYS A 61 12.81 10.78 5.26
N ALA A 62 13.01 11.48 6.38
CA ALA A 62 13.64 12.80 6.40
C ALA A 62 15.08 12.73 5.85
N LYS A 63 15.87 11.75 6.33
CA LYS A 63 17.24 11.52 5.82
C LYS A 63 17.27 11.26 4.31
N LEU A 64 16.37 10.40 3.81
CA LEU A 64 16.28 10.10 2.38
C LEU A 64 15.88 11.33 1.56
N GLN A 65 15.04 12.22 2.09
CA GLN A 65 14.70 13.48 1.43
C GLN A 65 15.88 14.45 1.35
N GLU A 66 16.72 14.51 2.38
CA GLU A 66 17.97 15.28 2.35
C GLU A 66 18.94 14.73 1.30
N TYR A 67 19.15 13.41 1.28
CA TYR A 67 19.97 12.77 0.24
C TYR A 67 19.46 13.04 -1.17
N LEU A 68 18.13 12.97 -1.38
CA LEU A 68 17.53 13.29 -2.67
C LEU A 68 17.79 14.74 -3.09
N SER A 69 17.73 15.67 -2.14
CA SER A 69 18.01 17.09 -2.38
C SER A 69 19.47 17.32 -2.78
N LEU A 70 20.41 16.65 -2.10
CA LEU A 70 21.83 16.66 -2.45
C LEU A 70 22.10 16.10 -3.85
N VAL A 71 21.46 15.00 -4.22
CA VAL A 71 21.60 14.40 -5.57
C VAL A 71 21.06 15.35 -6.64
N LYS A 72 19.88 15.96 -6.41
CA LYS A 72 19.33 16.96 -7.34
C LYS A 72 20.26 18.15 -7.52
N LEU A 73 20.86 18.64 -6.43
CA LEU A 73 21.84 19.72 -6.50
C LEU A 73 23.07 19.31 -7.33
N LYS A 74 23.62 18.11 -7.11
CA LYS A 74 24.75 17.59 -7.89
C LYS A 74 24.44 17.48 -9.38
N ILE A 75 23.23 17.03 -9.73
CA ILE A 75 22.78 16.99 -11.13
C ILE A 75 22.71 18.41 -11.70
N SER A 76 22.11 19.35 -10.97
CA SER A 76 22.02 20.75 -11.42
C SER A 76 23.38 21.38 -11.65
N VAL A 77 24.35 21.17 -10.74
CA VAL A 77 25.72 21.65 -10.89
C VAL A 77 26.38 21.00 -12.11
N ALA A 78 26.23 19.70 -12.30
CA ALA A 78 26.78 19.01 -13.47
C ALA A 78 26.17 19.52 -14.79
N ASP A 79 24.88 19.83 -14.81
CA ASP A 79 24.21 20.41 -15.98
C ASP A 79 24.68 21.85 -16.27
N GLU A 80 24.90 22.65 -15.23
CA GLU A 80 25.49 23.99 -15.37
C GLU A 80 26.93 23.92 -15.88
N GLU A 81 27.75 23.02 -15.34
CA GLU A 81 29.11 22.77 -15.81
C GLU A 81 29.14 22.30 -17.27
N ARG A 82 28.21 21.44 -17.69
CA ARG A 82 28.07 21.02 -19.10
C ARG A 82 27.72 22.20 -20.00
N LYS A 83 26.76 23.04 -19.61
CA LYS A 83 26.38 24.25 -20.36
C LYS A 83 27.54 25.24 -20.46
N LEU A 84 28.33 25.39 -19.40
CA LEU A 84 29.55 26.20 -19.41
C LEU A 84 30.56 25.64 -20.41
N LYS A 85 30.83 24.32 -20.39
CA LYS A 85 31.73 23.65 -21.32
C LYS A 85 31.29 23.79 -22.79
N GLU A 86 30.00 23.64 -23.08
CA GLU A 86 29.44 23.87 -24.43
C GLU A 86 29.57 25.33 -24.89
N LYS A 87 29.43 26.31 -23.99
CA LYS A 87 29.65 27.73 -24.33
C LYS A 87 31.12 28.07 -24.59
N THR A 88 32.06 27.34 -23.99
CA THR A 88 33.51 27.53 -24.21
C THR A 88 34.11 26.70 -25.35
N GLN A 89 33.38 25.76 -25.95
CA GLN A 89 33.85 25.02 -27.12
C GLN A 89 33.55 25.75 -28.43
N PRO A 90 34.53 25.93 -29.33
CA PRO A 90 34.27 26.52 -30.64
C PRO A 90 33.44 25.54 -31.49
N LYS A 91 32.28 26.02 -31.95
CA LYS A 91 31.39 25.32 -32.90
C LYS A 91 32.16 24.86 -34.15
N PRO A 92 32.15 23.56 -34.51
CA PRO A 92 32.51 23.15 -35.86
C PRO A 92 31.45 23.67 -36.85
N LYS A 93 31.89 24.26 -37.97
CA LYS A 93 31.01 24.70 -39.05
C LYS A 93 30.23 23.51 -39.62
N PRO A 94 28.89 23.60 -39.80
CA PRO A 94 28.18 22.63 -40.61
C PRO A 94 28.50 22.85 -42.10
N LEU A 95 28.89 21.78 -42.79
CA LEU A 95 28.95 21.71 -44.25
C LEU A 95 27.51 21.69 -44.83
N PRO A 96 27.30 22.21 -46.05
CA PRO A 96 25.97 22.31 -46.63
C PRO A 96 25.47 20.92 -47.04
N VAL A 97 24.29 20.55 -46.53
CA VAL A 97 23.57 19.33 -46.91
C VAL A 97 22.94 19.56 -48.27
N SER A 98 23.37 18.78 -49.26
CA SER A 98 22.80 18.72 -50.60
C SER A 98 21.34 18.28 -50.53
N GLU A 99 20.44 19.04 -51.15
CA GLU A 99 19.06 18.67 -51.40
C GLU A 99 19.00 17.53 -52.42
N GLU A 100 18.54 16.36 -52.00
CA GLU A 100 18.16 15.30 -52.95
C GLU A 100 16.67 14.98 -52.77
N ARG A 101 15.91 15.32 -53.82
CA ARG A 101 14.50 15.02 -54.00
C ARG A 101 14.29 13.51 -53.90
N SER A 102 13.42 13.08 -53.00
CA SER A 102 12.91 11.71 -52.98
C SER A 102 11.38 11.75 -52.97
N ASN A 103 10.82 11.08 -53.98
CA ASN A 103 9.41 11.02 -54.32
C ASN A 103 8.55 10.57 -53.15
N THR A 104 7.45 11.29 -52.92
CA THR A 104 6.38 10.89 -51.99
C THR A 104 5.81 9.52 -52.36
N PRO A 105 5.92 8.48 -51.51
CA PRO A 105 5.15 7.27 -51.69
C PRO A 105 3.76 7.48 -51.09
N THR A 106 2.75 7.09 -51.88
CA THR A 106 1.35 6.94 -51.48
C THR A 106 1.24 6.26 -50.12
N ARG A 107 0.69 6.97 -49.14
CA ARG A 107 0.53 6.54 -47.75
C ARG A 107 -0.30 5.24 -47.70
N PRO A 108 0.28 4.08 -47.34
CA PRO A 108 -0.53 2.92 -47.03
C PRO A 108 -1.39 3.25 -45.81
N LEU A 109 -2.70 3.00 -45.89
CA LEU A 109 -3.56 3.05 -44.72
C LEU A 109 -3.00 2.03 -43.72
N ALA A 110 -2.40 2.53 -42.65
CA ALA A 110 -1.90 1.68 -41.59
C ALA A 110 -3.06 0.81 -41.07
N PRO A 111 -2.87 -0.51 -40.92
CA PRO A 111 -3.88 -1.36 -40.32
C PRO A 111 -4.20 -0.80 -38.93
N ARG A 112 -5.50 -0.72 -38.59
CA ARG A 112 -5.96 -0.32 -37.26
C ARG A 112 -5.20 -1.17 -36.24
N ARG A 113 -4.23 -0.57 -35.54
CA ARG A 113 -3.46 -1.26 -34.51
C ARG A 113 -4.45 -1.67 -33.44
N LYS A 114 -4.67 -2.97 -33.26
CA LYS A 114 -5.43 -3.50 -32.12
C LYS A 114 -4.75 -2.97 -30.86
N ASP A 115 -5.54 -2.45 -29.93
CA ASP A 115 -5.00 -1.99 -28.64
C ASP A 115 -4.63 -3.20 -27.80
N THR A 116 -3.46 -3.79 -28.05
CA THR A 116 -2.93 -4.91 -27.27
C THR A 116 -2.39 -4.43 -25.94
N VAL A 117 -2.59 -5.21 -24.89
CA VAL A 117 -2.00 -4.93 -23.58
C VAL A 117 -0.49 -5.22 -23.65
N PRO A 118 0.39 -4.25 -23.36
CA PRO A 118 1.83 -4.47 -23.36
C PRO A 118 2.28 -5.38 -22.21
N GLU A 119 3.57 -5.69 -22.15
CA GLU A 119 4.14 -6.37 -20.98
C GLU A 119 4.06 -5.47 -19.74
N VAL A 120 3.61 -6.04 -18.63
CA VAL A 120 3.36 -5.32 -17.38
C VAL A 120 4.39 -5.78 -16.36
N ASN A 121 5.16 -4.83 -15.83
CA ASN A 121 6.12 -5.09 -14.76
C ASN A 121 5.61 -4.49 -13.44
N ILE A 122 5.48 -5.30 -12.40
CA ILE A 122 4.98 -4.88 -11.08
C ILE A 122 6.18 -4.41 -10.26
N MET A 123 6.25 -3.11 -9.96
CA MET A 123 7.35 -2.55 -9.17
C MET A 123 7.13 -2.67 -7.66
N SER A 124 5.91 -2.40 -7.21
CA SER A 124 5.55 -2.49 -5.80
C SER A 124 4.06 -2.73 -5.68
N PHE A 125 3.65 -3.62 -4.79
CA PHE A 125 2.25 -3.92 -4.60
C PHE A 125 1.96 -4.23 -3.13
N ALA A 126 0.98 -3.55 -2.54
CA ALA A 126 0.50 -3.82 -1.20
C ALA A 126 -1.02 -3.65 -1.13
N GLU A 127 -1.70 -4.62 -0.53
CA GLU A 127 -3.14 -4.54 -0.23
C GLU A 127 -3.34 -4.16 1.24
N VAL A 128 -4.10 -3.10 1.48
CA VAL A 128 -4.46 -2.64 2.83
C VAL A 128 -5.98 -2.55 2.92
N GLY A 129 -6.59 -3.64 3.40
CA GLY A 129 -8.05 -3.79 3.49
C GLY A 129 -8.72 -3.76 2.11
N ASN A 130 -9.50 -2.71 1.82
CA ASN A 130 -10.16 -2.53 0.52
C ASN A 130 -9.39 -1.60 -0.45
N ARG A 131 -8.26 -1.06 -0.01
CA ARG A 131 -7.41 -0.18 -0.83
C ARG A 131 -6.18 -0.93 -1.26
N ILE A 132 -5.68 -0.54 -2.41
CA ILE A 132 -4.43 -1.05 -2.96
C ILE A 132 -3.48 0.14 -3.05
N ASN A 133 -2.22 -0.09 -2.73
CA ASN A 133 -1.15 0.81 -3.09
C ASN A 133 -0.20 0.04 -4.01
N GLY A 134 -0.48 0.13 -5.31
CA GLY A 134 0.26 -0.58 -6.34
C GLY A 134 0.95 0.40 -7.30
N VAL A 135 2.12 0.02 -7.78
CA VAL A 135 2.83 0.72 -8.84
C VAL A 135 3.20 -0.30 -9.91
N VAL A 136 2.71 -0.05 -11.12
CA VAL A 136 3.00 -0.90 -12.29
C VAL A 136 3.62 -0.07 -13.40
N MET A 137 4.55 -0.67 -14.12
CA MET A 137 5.21 -0.10 -15.29
C MET A 137 4.70 -0.79 -16.54
N MET A 138 4.25 -0.01 -17.51
CA MET A 138 3.86 -0.48 -18.84
C MET A 138 4.36 0.50 -19.88
N ASP A 139 5.01 0.01 -20.93
CA ASP A 139 5.59 0.83 -22.01
C ASP A 139 6.48 1.98 -21.49
N GLY A 140 7.22 1.75 -20.41
CA GLY A 140 8.06 2.78 -19.77
C GLY A 140 7.30 3.85 -18.98
N VAL A 141 5.98 3.75 -18.88
CA VAL A 141 5.12 4.67 -18.12
C VAL A 141 4.72 4.05 -16.77
N LYS A 142 4.82 4.86 -15.72
CA LYS A 142 4.45 4.49 -14.35
C LYS A 142 2.99 4.77 -14.07
N TYR A 143 2.26 3.75 -13.62
CA TYR A 143 0.85 3.85 -13.21
C TYR A 143 0.71 3.55 -11.73
N SER A 144 -0.03 4.42 -11.02
CA SER A 144 -0.34 4.24 -9.59
C SER A 144 -1.76 3.68 -9.43
N LEU A 145 -1.87 2.59 -8.69
CA LEU A 145 -3.10 1.86 -8.42
C LEU A 145 -3.51 2.14 -6.98
N ASN A 146 -4.56 2.93 -6.80
CA ASN A 146 -5.02 3.39 -5.49
C ASN A 146 -6.32 2.70 -5.03
N LYS A 147 -6.94 1.92 -5.93
CA LYS A 147 -8.23 1.24 -5.72
C LYS A 147 -8.22 -0.12 -6.44
N LYS A 148 -9.11 -1.02 -6.00
CA LYS A 148 -9.36 -2.34 -6.65
C LYS A 148 -9.69 -2.26 -8.13
N ILE A 149 -10.30 -1.15 -8.57
CA ILE A 149 -10.47 -0.86 -9.99
C ILE A 149 -9.93 0.55 -10.24
N THR A 150 -8.94 0.66 -11.10
CA THR A 150 -8.32 1.93 -11.51
C THR A 150 -8.32 2.03 -13.03
N ARG A 151 -8.81 3.13 -13.58
CA ARG A 151 -8.75 3.39 -15.02
C ARG A 151 -7.69 4.45 -15.30
N ALA A 152 -6.76 4.15 -16.19
CA ALA A 152 -5.74 5.09 -16.62
C ALA A 152 -5.63 5.08 -18.15
N GLY A 153 -6.13 6.14 -18.78
CA GLY A 153 -6.22 6.23 -20.23
C GLY A 153 -7.07 5.10 -20.83
N LYS A 154 -6.45 4.32 -21.73
CA LYS A 154 -7.07 3.17 -22.40
C LYS A 154 -7.03 1.87 -21.60
N TYR A 155 -6.33 1.85 -20.47
CA TYR A 155 -6.16 0.66 -19.64
C TYR A 155 -7.06 0.70 -18.41
N THR A 156 -7.62 -0.45 -18.07
CA THR A 156 -8.36 -0.70 -16.82
C THR A 156 -7.63 -1.76 -16.02
N PHE A 157 -7.30 -1.42 -14.78
CA PHE A 157 -6.65 -2.30 -13.82
C PHE A 157 -7.70 -2.77 -12.83
N LYS A 158 -7.90 -4.07 -12.71
CA LYS A 158 -8.78 -4.69 -11.71
C LYS A 158 -7.97 -5.68 -10.90
N TYR A 159 -7.97 -5.51 -9.59
CA TYR A 159 -7.27 -6.40 -8.69
C TYR A 159 -8.22 -7.04 -7.68
N GLY A 160 -8.05 -8.35 -7.48
CA GLY A 160 -8.73 -9.15 -6.49
C GLY A 160 -8.14 -10.54 -6.41
N SER A 161 -8.17 -11.13 -5.21
CA SER A 161 -7.72 -12.52 -4.95
C SER A 161 -6.29 -12.79 -5.43
N GLY A 162 -5.34 -11.86 -5.21
CA GLY A 162 -3.93 -12.01 -5.60
C GLY A 162 -3.67 -11.85 -7.11
N LYS A 163 -4.66 -11.40 -7.88
CA LYS A 163 -4.57 -11.30 -9.33
C LYS A 163 -4.81 -9.87 -9.81
N LEU A 164 -3.90 -9.39 -10.65
CA LEU A 164 -4.04 -8.13 -11.38
C LEU A 164 -4.49 -8.42 -12.82
N VAL A 165 -5.70 -7.97 -13.15
CA VAL A 165 -6.24 -8.02 -14.51
C VAL A 165 -6.07 -6.65 -15.15
N VAL A 166 -5.45 -6.62 -16.32
CA VAL A 166 -5.25 -5.41 -17.13
C VAL A 166 -6.03 -5.58 -18.43
N SER A 167 -6.98 -4.70 -18.68
CA SER A 167 -7.78 -4.74 -19.91
C SER A 167 -7.71 -3.44 -20.69
N THR A 168 -7.72 -3.57 -22.01
CA THR A 168 -8.04 -2.51 -22.97
C THR A 168 -9.44 -2.76 -23.53
N LYS A 169 -9.84 -1.99 -24.54
CA LYS A 169 -11.10 -2.23 -25.27
C LYS A 169 -11.10 -3.55 -26.03
N ASP A 170 -9.93 -3.98 -26.49
CA ASP A 170 -9.78 -5.08 -27.46
C ASP A 170 -9.03 -6.30 -26.90
N ASP A 171 -8.39 -6.18 -25.72
CA ASP A 171 -7.51 -7.21 -25.16
C ASP A 171 -7.56 -7.23 -23.63
N THR A 172 -7.28 -8.38 -23.01
CA THR A 172 -7.25 -8.55 -21.56
C THR A 172 -6.13 -9.50 -21.17
N ARG A 173 -5.29 -9.07 -20.23
CA ARG A 173 -4.21 -9.86 -19.66
C ARG A 173 -4.36 -10.01 -18.16
N GLU A 174 -3.93 -11.15 -17.68
CA GLU A 174 -4.00 -11.54 -16.28
C GLU A 174 -2.58 -11.78 -15.76
N ILE A 175 -2.26 -11.13 -14.65
CA ILE A 175 -0.93 -11.16 -14.05
C ILE A 175 -1.13 -11.58 -12.59
N TYR A 176 -0.39 -12.60 -12.18
CA TYR A 176 -0.36 -13.04 -10.80
C TYR A 176 0.57 -12.13 -10.02
N VAL A 177 0.10 -11.64 -8.87
CA VAL A 177 0.88 -10.83 -7.95
C VAL A 177 1.24 -11.73 -6.78
N GLU A 178 2.53 -12.04 -6.62
CA GLU A 178 3.06 -12.74 -5.44
C GLU A 178 2.99 -11.88 -4.18
#